data_AF-A0A7J7W8K3-F1
#
_entry.id   AF-A0A7J7W8K3-F1
#
_cell.length_a   1.000
_cell.length_b   1.000
_cell.length_c   1.000
_cell.angle_alpha   90.00
_cell.angle_beta   90.00
_cell.angle_gamma   90.00
#
_symmetry.space_group_name_H-M   'P 1'
#
loop_
_entity.id
_entity.type
_entity.pdbx_description
1 polymer ?
#
loop_
_entity_poly.entity_id
_entity_poly.type
_entity_poly.pdbx_seq_one_letter_code
_entity_poly.pdbx_strand_id
1 'polypeptide(L)'
;MDPEVYLLLHCPPGGLPKEQVRAELSPAHDRRPLPEGDKAIAAVWQSRLQAQPWLFDAPKFRLHSAILVPTGSPGPQLLLRLGLTSYRDFLGTNWASSAAWLRQQGATDWGDKQAYLADPLGVGAALATADDFLVFLRRSRQVAEAPGLVDVPGGHPEPQSIPRLQETEMWAELCPSAKGAIFLYNQVQGSPP
;
A
#
# COMPACT_ATOMS: atom_id res chain seq x y z
N MET A 1 -22.31 2.76 10.28
CA MET A 1 -20.90 2.89 9.86
C MET A 1 -20.71 1.98 8.65
N ASP A 2 -19.91 2.40 7.68
CA ASP A 2 -19.59 1.57 6.52
C ASP A 2 -18.74 0.38 6.97
N PRO A 3 -19.20 -0.88 6.81
CA PRO A 3 -18.48 -2.05 7.30
C PRO A 3 -17.25 -2.40 6.47
N GLU A 4 -17.08 -1.78 5.29
CA GLU A 4 -15.98 -2.07 4.36
C GLU A 4 -14.74 -1.20 4.60
N VAL A 5 -14.87 -0.12 5.39
CA VAL A 5 -13.79 0.84 5.64
C VAL A 5 -13.56 1.06 7.13
N TYR A 6 -12.32 0.88 7.57
CA TYR A 6 -11.87 1.12 8.94
C TYR A 6 -10.76 2.17 8.95
N LEU A 7 -10.91 3.21 9.78
CA LEU A 7 -9.85 4.20 9.97
C LEU A 7 -8.77 3.62 10.90
N LEU A 8 -7.60 3.31 10.34
CA LEU A 8 -6.45 2.85 11.12
C LEU A 8 -5.76 4.00 11.88
N LEU A 9 -5.74 5.19 11.27
CA LEU A 9 -5.04 6.36 11.80
C LEU A 9 -5.73 7.63 11.32
N HIS A 10 -5.82 8.62 12.20
CA HIS A 10 -6.30 9.96 11.89
C HIS A 10 -5.23 10.97 12.27
N CYS A 11 -4.65 11.65 11.28
CA CYS A 11 -3.63 12.68 11.51
C CYS A 11 -4.22 13.87 12.31
N PRO A 12 -3.37 14.68 12.97
CA PRO A 12 -3.80 15.95 13.54
C PRO A 12 -4.47 16.87 12.50
N PRO A 13 -5.29 17.84 12.94
CA PRO A 13 -5.92 18.81 12.04
C PRO A 13 -4.90 19.48 11.13
N GLY A 14 -5.23 19.57 9.83
CA GLY A 14 -4.33 20.11 8.79
C GLY A 14 -3.41 19.06 8.16
N GLY A 15 -3.38 17.83 8.66
CA GLY A 15 -2.53 16.76 8.12
C GLY A 15 -1.07 16.89 8.54
N LEU A 16 -0.25 15.92 8.13
CA LEU A 16 1.18 15.92 8.41
C LEU A 16 1.96 16.16 7.12
N PRO A 17 2.85 17.16 7.06
CA PRO A 17 3.75 17.33 5.94
C PRO A 17 4.82 16.23 5.95
N LYS A 18 5.48 16.02 4.80
CA LYS A 18 6.45 14.95 4.59
C LYS A 18 7.57 14.93 5.65
N GLU A 19 8.05 16.09 6.05
CA GLU A 19 9.17 16.26 6.97
C GLU A 19 8.85 15.72 8.37
N GLN A 20 7.56 15.67 8.72
CA GLN A 20 7.04 15.13 9.98
C GLN A 20 6.73 13.62 9.91
N VAL A 21 6.97 12.97 8.79
CA VAL A 21 6.80 11.52 8.62
C VAL A 21 8.17 10.85 8.56
N ARG A 22 8.31 9.70 9.22
CA ARG A 22 9.44 8.79 9.07
C ARG A 22 8.94 7.42 8.67
N ALA A 23 9.74 6.73 7.87
CA ALA A 23 9.49 5.36 7.48
C ALA A 23 10.65 4.48 7.94
N GLU A 24 10.31 3.33 8.51
CA GLU A 24 11.24 2.26 8.88
C GLU A 24 10.92 1.07 7.97
N LEU A 25 11.74 0.86 6.94
CA LEU A 25 11.66 -0.33 6.10
C LEU A 25 12.52 -1.44 6.71
N SER A 26 11.91 -2.59 7.01
CA SER A 26 12.63 -3.73 7.58
C SER A 26 11.97 -5.04 7.19
N PRO A 27 12.74 -6.12 6.89
CA PRO A 27 12.19 -7.46 6.72
C PRO A 27 11.43 -7.98 7.95
N ALA A 28 11.67 -7.40 9.14
CA ALA A 28 10.89 -7.70 10.34
C ALA A 28 9.40 -7.36 10.20
N HIS A 29 9.06 -6.48 9.24
CA HIS A 29 7.71 -6.03 8.92
C HIS A 29 7.11 -6.74 7.70
N ASP A 30 7.79 -7.74 7.15
CA ASP A 30 7.27 -8.54 6.04
C ASP A 30 6.16 -9.50 6.53
N ARG A 31 5.40 -10.01 5.56
CA ARG A 31 4.40 -11.06 5.79
C ARG A 31 5.09 -12.32 6.35
N ARG A 32 4.42 -13.01 7.28
CA ARG A 32 4.85 -14.33 7.75
C ARG A 32 4.60 -15.41 6.67
N PRO A 33 5.48 -16.41 6.52
CA PRO A 33 5.20 -17.57 5.67
C PRO A 33 3.87 -18.22 6.06
N LEU A 34 3.11 -18.72 5.09
CA LEU A 34 1.85 -19.41 5.38
C LEU A 34 2.10 -20.70 6.19
N PRO A 35 1.14 -21.16 7.03
CA PRO A 35 1.31 -22.37 7.85
C PRO A 35 1.71 -23.62 7.06
N GLU A 36 1.15 -23.81 5.86
CA GLU A 36 1.45 -24.93 4.96
C GLU A 36 2.51 -24.58 3.89
N GLY A 37 3.15 -23.42 4.03
CA GLY A 37 4.10 -22.84 3.10
C GLY A 37 3.46 -22.08 1.93
N ASP A 38 4.26 -21.25 1.28
CA ASP A 38 3.81 -20.33 0.22
C ASP A 38 3.53 -21.02 -1.14
N LYS A 39 3.47 -22.36 -1.17
CA LYS A 39 3.08 -23.12 -2.37
C LYS A 39 1.66 -22.78 -2.83
N ALA A 40 0.77 -22.48 -1.88
CA ALA A 40 -0.60 -22.04 -2.19
C ALA A 40 -0.60 -20.74 -3.00
N ILE A 41 0.25 -19.76 -2.65
CA ILE A 41 0.41 -18.50 -3.40
C ILE A 41 0.92 -18.79 -4.82
N ALA A 42 1.89 -19.69 -4.97
CA ALA A 42 2.37 -20.11 -6.28
C ALA A 42 1.27 -20.74 -7.15
N ALA A 43 0.43 -21.61 -6.57
CA ALA A 43 -0.66 -22.25 -7.29
C ALA A 43 -1.72 -21.24 -7.77
N VAL A 44 -2.11 -20.29 -6.91
CA VAL A 44 -3.04 -19.20 -7.28
C VAL A 44 -2.48 -18.37 -8.43
N TRP A 45 -1.20 -18.00 -8.35
CA TRP A 45 -0.52 -17.22 -9.39
C TRP A 45 -0.49 -17.95 -10.74
N GLN A 46 -0.11 -19.23 -10.75
CA GLN A 46 -0.06 -20.02 -11.99
C GLN A 46 -1.45 -20.15 -12.63
N SER A 47 -2.49 -20.40 -11.84
CA SER A 47 -3.87 -20.44 -12.33
C SER A 47 -4.30 -19.11 -12.94
N ARG A 48 -3.90 -17.98 -12.33
CA ARG A 48 -4.20 -16.64 -12.87
C ARG A 48 -3.49 -16.38 -14.19
N LEU A 49 -2.20 -16.73 -14.29
CA LEU A 49 -1.43 -16.58 -15.53
C LEU A 49 -1.99 -17.42 -16.69
N GLN A 50 -2.54 -18.61 -16.41
CA GLN A 50 -3.21 -19.41 -17.44
C GLN A 50 -4.45 -18.71 -18.02
N ALA A 51 -5.21 -18.00 -17.19
CA ALA A 51 -6.39 -17.25 -17.63
C ALA A 51 -6.04 -15.86 -18.21
N GLN A 52 -4.97 -15.24 -17.73
CA GLN A 52 -4.58 -13.87 -18.03
C GLN A 52 -3.05 -13.80 -18.21
N PRO A 53 -2.51 -14.28 -19.35
CA PRO A 53 -1.06 -14.43 -19.55
C PRO A 53 -0.30 -13.10 -19.65
N TRP A 54 -1.00 -11.99 -19.76
CA TRP A 54 -0.41 -10.63 -19.75
C TRP A 54 -0.15 -10.09 -18.33
N LEU A 55 -0.54 -10.81 -17.27
CA LEU A 55 -0.21 -10.40 -15.90
C LEU A 55 1.30 -10.50 -15.67
N PHE A 56 1.83 -9.55 -14.91
CA PHE A 56 3.20 -9.57 -14.42
C PHE A 56 3.20 -9.29 -12.92
N ASP A 57 4.21 -9.81 -12.22
CA ASP A 57 4.41 -9.50 -10.80
C ASP A 57 5.18 -8.19 -10.65
N ALA A 58 4.95 -7.48 -9.53
CA ALA A 58 5.62 -6.24 -9.20
C ALA A 58 5.79 -6.10 -7.69
N PRO A 59 6.95 -5.60 -7.21
CA PRO A 59 7.18 -5.39 -5.78
C PRO A 59 6.32 -4.23 -5.26
N LYS A 60 5.91 -4.31 -3.98
CA LYS A 60 5.09 -3.31 -3.30
C LYS A 60 5.60 -3.10 -1.87
N PHE A 61 5.32 -1.94 -1.29
CA PHE A 61 5.49 -1.74 0.15
C PHE A 61 4.37 -2.45 0.90
N ARG A 62 4.69 -3.12 2.01
CA ARG A 62 3.71 -3.66 2.96
C ARG A 62 3.55 -2.71 4.14
N LEU A 63 2.33 -2.34 4.50
CA LEU A 63 2.09 -1.60 5.74
C LEU A 63 1.98 -2.57 6.91
N HIS A 64 2.93 -2.52 7.85
CA HIS A 64 2.85 -3.29 9.09
C HIS A 64 2.11 -2.51 10.19
N SER A 65 2.50 -1.27 10.43
CA SER A 65 1.87 -0.42 11.45
C SER A 65 2.18 1.05 11.22
N ALA A 66 1.34 1.93 11.76
CA ALA A 66 1.56 3.37 11.77
C ALA A 66 1.35 3.90 13.20
N ILE A 67 2.28 4.74 13.68
CA ILE A 67 2.28 5.25 15.06
C ILE A 67 2.38 6.77 15.04
N LEU A 68 1.36 7.43 15.60
CA LEU A 68 1.43 8.86 15.92
C LEU A 68 2.18 9.06 17.23
N VAL A 69 3.15 9.96 17.21
CA VAL A 69 3.88 10.38 18.42
C VAL A 69 3.04 11.43 19.16
N PRO A 70 3.09 11.52 20.50
CA PRO A 70 2.26 12.47 21.24
C PRO A 70 2.51 13.92 20.81
N THR A 71 1.43 14.69 20.69
CA THR A 71 1.45 16.10 20.29
C THR A 71 2.43 16.91 21.15
N GLY A 72 3.30 17.70 20.50
CA GLY A 72 4.30 18.53 21.16
C GLY A 72 5.66 17.86 21.38
N SER A 73 5.80 16.58 21.02
CA SER A 73 7.10 15.91 20.98
C SER A 73 7.98 16.53 19.87
N PRO A 74 9.27 16.80 20.12
CA PRO A 74 10.15 17.32 19.08
C PRO A 74 10.41 16.26 18.00
N GLY A 75 10.48 16.69 16.74
CA GLY A 75 10.80 15.83 15.60
C GLY A 75 9.57 15.28 14.87
N PRO A 76 9.73 14.18 14.11
CA PRO A 76 8.67 13.59 13.30
C PRO A 76 7.47 13.12 14.14
N GLN A 77 6.26 13.37 13.66
CA GLN A 77 4.99 13.10 14.34
C GLN A 77 4.34 11.77 13.91
N LEU A 78 4.88 11.11 12.87
CA LEU A 78 4.39 9.82 12.40
C LEU A 78 5.56 8.89 12.05
N LEU A 79 5.53 7.68 12.62
CA LEU A 79 6.38 6.55 12.20
C LEU A 79 5.55 5.53 11.43
N LEU A 80 5.93 5.28 10.17
CA LEU A 80 5.41 4.19 9.34
C LEU A 80 6.39 3.02 9.39
N ARG A 81 5.92 1.84 9.82
CA ARG A 81 6.69 0.60 9.73
C ARG A 81 6.27 -0.15 8.48
N LEU A 82 7.24 -0.34 7.59
CA LEU A 82 7.03 -0.90 6.28
C LEU A 82 7.86 -2.18 6.11
N GLY A 83 7.27 -3.14 5.42
CA GLY A 83 7.95 -4.29 4.83
C GLY A 83 7.88 -4.23 3.31
N LEU A 84 8.25 -5.33 2.67
CA LEU A 84 8.07 -5.56 1.25
C LEU A 84 7.08 -6.71 1.00
N THR A 85 6.37 -6.60 -0.12
CA THR A 85 5.47 -7.63 -0.63
C THR A 85 5.41 -7.54 -2.15
N SER A 86 4.50 -8.27 -2.80
CA SER A 86 4.33 -8.22 -4.24
C SER A 86 2.86 -8.36 -4.67
N TYR A 87 2.59 -8.05 -5.93
CA TYR A 87 1.28 -8.24 -6.52
C TYR A 87 0.86 -9.71 -6.51
N ARG A 88 1.80 -10.62 -6.75
CA ARG A 88 1.59 -12.07 -6.62
C ARG A 88 1.16 -12.48 -5.21
N ASP A 89 1.84 -11.99 -4.19
CA ASP A 89 1.51 -12.30 -2.80
C ASP A 89 0.12 -11.76 -2.41
N PHE A 90 -0.23 -10.56 -2.87
CA PHE A 90 -1.57 -9.99 -2.70
C PHE A 90 -2.66 -10.89 -3.29
N LEU A 91 -2.47 -11.36 -4.53
CA LEU A 91 -3.44 -12.26 -5.17
C LEU A 91 -3.55 -13.60 -4.43
N GLY A 92 -2.45 -14.11 -3.90
CA GLY A 92 -2.41 -15.37 -3.16
C GLY A 92 -2.87 -15.30 -1.71
N THR A 93 -3.09 -14.10 -1.16
CA THR A 93 -3.47 -13.91 0.26
C THR A 93 -4.70 -13.03 0.41
N ASN A 94 -4.58 -11.71 0.24
CA ASN A 94 -5.68 -10.75 0.38
C ASN A 94 -6.85 -11.03 -0.57
N TRP A 95 -6.56 -11.36 -1.83
CA TRP A 95 -7.59 -11.63 -2.84
C TRP A 95 -7.99 -13.11 -2.92
N ALA A 96 -7.34 -13.97 -2.14
CA ALA A 96 -7.66 -15.39 -2.14
C ALA A 96 -9.00 -15.63 -1.45
N SER A 97 -9.75 -16.65 -1.89
CA SER A 97 -11.00 -17.07 -1.23
C SER A 97 -10.77 -17.49 0.23
N SER A 98 -9.54 -17.88 0.59
CA SER A 98 -9.11 -18.25 1.94
C SER A 98 -8.67 -17.06 2.81
N ALA A 99 -8.79 -15.80 2.35
CA ALA A 99 -8.34 -14.63 3.11
C ALA A 99 -8.92 -14.55 4.53
N ALA A 100 -10.21 -14.87 4.70
CA ALA A 100 -10.85 -14.87 6.01
C ALA A 100 -10.24 -15.91 6.97
N TRP A 101 -9.92 -17.09 6.46
CA TRP A 101 -9.22 -18.14 7.22
C TRP A 101 -7.81 -17.71 7.59
N LEU A 102 -7.07 -17.10 6.65
CA LEU A 102 -5.73 -16.55 6.92
C LEU A 102 -5.76 -15.51 8.05
N ARG A 103 -6.78 -14.66 8.10
CA ARG A 103 -6.95 -13.68 9.19
C ARG A 103 -7.22 -14.34 10.53
N GLN A 104 -8.02 -15.41 10.54
CA GLN A 104 -8.29 -16.17 11.77
C GLN A 104 -7.02 -16.86 12.27
N GLN A 105 -6.28 -17.53 11.38
CA GLN A 105 -5.02 -18.20 11.73
C GLN A 105 -3.96 -17.20 12.19
N GLY A 106 -3.82 -16.05 11.52
CA GLY A 106 -2.88 -15.01 11.94
C GLY A 106 -3.18 -14.52 13.36
N ALA A 107 -4.46 -14.35 13.70
CA ALA A 107 -4.85 -14.00 15.06
C ALA A 107 -4.52 -15.10 16.08
N THR A 108 -4.68 -16.38 15.72
CA THR A 108 -4.36 -17.51 16.60
C THR A 108 -2.86 -17.67 16.81
N ASP A 109 -2.07 -17.59 15.74
CA ASP A 109 -0.64 -17.92 15.78
C ASP A 109 0.23 -16.74 16.24
N TRP A 110 -0.17 -15.51 15.89
CA TRP A 110 0.64 -14.30 16.07
C TRP A 110 -0.06 -13.19 16.85
N GLY A 111 -1.33 -13.37 17.21
CA GLY A 111 -2.15 -12.28 17.76
C GLY A 111 -2.41 -11.15 16.75
N ASP A 112 -2.18 -11.39 15.46
CA ASP A 112 -2.27 -10.40 14.39
C ASP A 112 -3.03 -10.97 13.18
N LYS A 113 -4.22 -10.43 12.91
CA LYS A 113 -5.07 -10.82 11.77
C LYS A 113 -4.40 -10.60 10.42
N GLN A 114 -3.37 -9.76 10.35
CA GLN A 114 -2.69 -9.37 9.13
C GLN A 114 -1.37 -10.11 8.92
N ALA A 115 -0.95 -10.95 9.88
CA ALA A 115 0.36 -11.62 9.86
C ALA A 115 0.63 -12.41 8.58
N TYR A 116 -0.39 -13.07 8.04
CA TYR A 116 -0.33 -13.89 6.82
C TYR A 116 -0.80 -13.18 5.55
N LEU A 117 -1.07 -11.87 5.61
CA LEU A 117 -1.54 -11.08 4.46
C LEU A 117 -0.43 -10.21 3.89
N ALA A 118 -0.46 -10.05 2.56
CA ALA A 118 0.50 -9.23 1.83
C ALA A 118 0.37 -7.75 2.18
N ASP A 119 -0.87 -7.26 2.31
CA ASP A 119 -1.22 -5.89 2.70
C ASP A 119 -0.40 -4.81 1.97
N PRO A 120 -0.45 -4.77 0.63
CA PRO A 120 0.23 -3.75 -0.14
C PRO A 120 -0.33 -2.36 0.19
N LEU A 121 0.57 -1.42 0.51
CA LEU A 121 0.21 -0.05 0.83
C LEU A 121 -0.20 0.70 -0.44
N GLY A 122 -1.46 1.11 -0.51
CA GLY A 122 -1.98 2.03 -1.52
C GLY A 122 -1.82 3.51 -1.14
N VAL A 123 -1.93 4.38 -2.14
CA VAL A 123 -2.00 5.84 -1.97
C VAL A 123 -3.21 6.40 -2.72
N GLY A 124 -3.86 7.39 -2.15
CA GLY A 124 -4.99 8.11 -2.76
C GLY A 124 -4.97 9.57 -2.35
N ALA A 125 -5.62 10.45 -3.13
CA ALA A 125 -5.66 11.87 -2.87
C ALA A 125 -7.08 12.43 -2.96
N ALA A 126 -7.47 13.24 -1.96
CA ALA A 126 -8.55 14.19 -2.10
C ALA A 126 -8.03 15.41 -2.85
N LEU A 127 -8.17 15.42 -4.19
CA LEU A 127 -7.65 16.47 -5.05
C LEU A 127 -8.68 17.59 -5.21
N ALA A 128 -8.36 18.76 -4.66
CA ALA A 128 -9.17 19.98 -4.79
C ALA A 128 -8.71 20.84 -5.98
N THR A 129 -9.67 21.43 -6.70
CA THR A 129 -9.44 22.41 -7.76
C THR A 129 -9.42 23.83 -7.21
N ALA A 130 -8.97 24.80 -8.01
CA ALA A 130 -8.93 26.22 -7.61
C ALA A 130 -10.32 26.86 -7.42
N ASP A 131 -11.36 26.22 -7.95
CA ASP A 131 -12.77 26.57 -7.84
C ASP A 131 -13.54 25.65 -6.88
N ASP A 132 -12.84 25.04 -5.91
CA ASP A 132 -13.41 24.31 -4.77
C ASP A 132 -14.21 23.02 -5.12
N PHE A 133 -13.86 22.34 -6.20
CA PHE A 133 -14.38 21.00 -6.52
C PHE A 133 -13.38 19.89 -6.16
N LEU A 134 -13.91 18.70 -5.90
CA LEU A 134 -13.10 17.48 -5.77
C LEU A 134 -13.12 16.66 -7.05
N VAL A 135 -11.94 16.14 -7.42
CA VAL A 135 -11.78 15.32 -8.63
C VAL A 135 -12.09 13.86 -8.34
N PHE A 136 -12.97 13.28 -9.16
CA PHE A 136 -13.29 11.86 -9.17
C PHE A 136 -13.04 11.23 -10.54
N LEU A 137 -12.76 9.93 -10.56
CA LEU A 137 -12.53 9.13 -11.75
C LEU A 137 -13.57 8.01 -11.85
N ARG A 138 -13.97 7.65 -13.08
CA ARG A 138 -14.80 6.47 -13.32
C ARG A 138 -13.89 5.34 -13.78
N ARG A 139 -13.87 4.22 -13.04
CA ARG A 139 -13.12 3.02 -13.43
C ARG A 139 -13.76 2.36 -14.64
N SER A 140 -12.92 1.78 -15.50
CA SER A 140 -13.39 0.92 -16.60
C SER A 140 -14.19 -0.27 -16.05
N ARG A 141 -15.10 -0.82 -16.86
CA ARG A 141 -15.83 -2.06 -16.52
C ARG A 141 -15.01 -3.33 -16.81
N GLN A 142 -13.82 -3.19 -17.38
CA GLN A 142 -12.97 -4.31 -17.83
C GLN A 142 -11.78 -4.61 -16.91
N VAL A 143 -11.62 -3.85 -15.82
CA VAL A 143 -10.56 -4.10 -14.83
C VAL A 143 -10.98 -5.20 -13.85
N ALA A 144 -10.00 -5.86 -13.24
CA ALA A 144 -10.25 -6.96 -12.30
C ALA A 144 -10.82 -6.50 -10.96
N GLU A 145 -10.42 -5.32 -10.48
CA GLU A 145 -10.80 -4.78 -9.17
C GLU A 145 -11.76 -3.60 -9.33
N ALA A 146 -12.86 -3.58 -8.57
CA ALA A 146 -13.84 -2.49 -8.54
C ALA A 146 -14.31 -1.99 -9.94
N PRO A 147 -14.76 -2.88 -10.84
CA PRO A 147 -15.12 -2.48 -12.20
C PRO A 147 -16.32 -1.52 -12.22
N GLY A 148 -16.21 -0.42 -12.96
CA GLY A 148 -17.29 0.57 -13.14
C GLY A 148 -17.56 1.49 -11.94
N LEU A 149 -16.84 1.34 -10.83
CA LEU A 149 -17.01 2.18 -9.65
C LEU A 149 -16.37 3.57 -9.81
N VAL A 150 -16.76 4.49 -8.93
CA VAL A 150 -16.08 5.79 -8.78
C VAL A 150 -14.83 5.58 -7.94
N ASP A 151 -13.76 6.29 -8.28
CA ASP A 151 -12.48 6.23 -7.58
C ASP A 151 -11.88 7.64 -7.47
N VAL A 152 -10.84 7.78 -6.66
CA VAL A 152 -10.03 9.00 -6.57
C VAL A 152 -8.67 8.78 -7.25
N PRO A 153 -7.91 9.85 -7.58
CA PRO A 153 -6.56 9.68 -8.10
C PRO A 153 -5.66 8.94 -7.10
N GLY A 154 -5.10 7.80 -7.50
CA GLY A 154 -4.34 6.91 -6.61
C GLY A 154 -3.56 5.81 -7.32
N GLY A 155 -2.95 4.93 -6.54
CA GLY A 155 -2.20 3.78 -7.03
C GLY A 155 -1.47 3.01 -5.94
N HIS A 156 -0.61 2.06 -6.34
CA HIS A 156 0.20 1.25 -5.44
C HIS A 156 1.70 1.39 -5.79
N PRO A 157 2.48 2.16 -5.01
CA PRO A 157 3.90 2.43 -5.28
C PRO A 157 4.76 1.17 -5.40
N GLU A 158 5.77 1.23 -6.28
CA GLU A 158 6.77 0.17 -6.45
C GLU A 158 8.12 0.59 -5.84
N PRO A 159 8.78 -0.28 -5.05
CA PRO A 159 10.09 -0.03 -4.42
C PRO A 159 11.29 0.09 -5.37
N GLN A 160 11.11 0.36 -6.67
CA GLN A 160 12.25 0.50 -7.60
C GLN A 160 12.80 1.93 -7.58
N SER A 161 14.03 2.12 -8.05
CA SER A 161 14.74 3.40 -8.07
C SER A 161 14.03 4.46 -8.92
N ILE A 162 13.24 5.30 -8.25
CA ILE A 162 12.66 6.53 -8.78
C ILE A 162 13.50 7.83 -8.50
N PRO A 163 14.85 7.84 -8.36
CA PRO A 163 15.58 9.12 -8.24
C PRO A 163 15.36 10.07 -9.42
N ARG A 164 15.18 9.54 -10.64
CA ARG A 164 15.21 10.35 -11.86
C ARG A 164 13.87 10.92 -12.28
N LEU A 165 12.74 10.45 -11.75
CA LEU A 165 11.43 10.96 -12.22
C LEU A 165 11.23 12.42 -11.85
N GLN A 166 11.75 12.89 -10.71
CA GLN A 166 11.68 14.30 -10.30
C GLN A 166 12.41 15.24 -11.25
N GLU A 167 13.39 14.72 -12.00
CA GLU A 167 14.23 15.46 -12.94
C GLU A 167 13.65 15.43 -14.38
N THR A 168 12.49 14.79 -14.59
CA THR A 168 11.82 14.68 -15.89
C THR A 168 10.62 15.60 -15.99
N GLU A 169 10.27 16.01 -17.22
CA GLU A 169 9.05 16.78 -17.51
C GLU A 169 7.78 16.04 -17.03
N MET A 170 7.82 14.70 -17.04
CA MET A 170 6.73 13.84 -16.56
C MET A 170 6.38 14.08 -15.08
N TRP A 171 7.31 14.60 -14.26
CA TRP A 171 7.02 14.94 -12.87
C TRP A 171 5.91 15.98 -12.73
N ALA A 172 5.87 16.98 -13.62
CA ALA A 172 4.84 18.02 -13.56
C ALA A 172 3.44 17.41 -13.74
N GLU A 173 3.34 16.41 -14.63
CA GLU A 173 2.09 15.75 -15.03
C GLU A 173 1.61 14.68 -14.05
N LEU A 174 2.48 14.22 -13.15
CA LEU A 174 2.09 13.23 -12.14
C LEU A 174 1.06 13.80 -11.15
N CYS A 175 0.03 13.01 -10.85
CA CYS A 175 -0.93 13.34 -9.81
C CYS A 175 -0.27 13.34 -8.41
N PRO A 176 -0.83 14.08 -7.43
CA PRO A 176 -0.24 14.17 -6.10
C PRO A 176 -0.03 12.82 -5.39
N SER A 177 -0.90 11.84 -5.62
CA SER A 177 -0.74 10.49 -5.06
C SER A 177 0.46 9.75 -5.66
N ALA A 178 0.68 9.84 -6.98
CA ALA A 178 1.88 9.31 -7.63
C ALA A 178 3.17 10.00 -7.14
N LYS A 179 3.12 11.33 -6.94
CA LYS A 179 4.23 12.07 -6.31
C LYS A 179 4.49 11.62 -4.87
N GLY A 180 3.44 11.42 -4.08
CA GLY A 180 3.51 10.89 -2.71
C GLY A 180 4.14 9.51 -2.63
N ALA A 181 3.78 8.61 -3.55
CA ALA A 181 4.40 7.30 -3.74
C ALA A 181 5.92 7.40 -3.96
N ILE A 182 6.36 8.31 -4.82
CA ILE A 182 7.78 8.55 -5.12
C ILE A 182 8.52 9.12 -3.91
N PHE A 183 7.87 10.00 -3.16
CA PHE A 183 8.47 10.55 -1.94
C PHE A 183 8.63 9.51 -0.84
N LEU A 184 7.65 8.63 -0.64
CA LEU A 184 7.74 7.52 0.30
C LEU A 184 8.96 6.64 -0.03
N TYR A 185 9.13 6.31 -1.32
CA TYR A 185 10.30 5.58 -1.79
C TYR A 185 11.62 6.27 -1.42
N ASN A 186 11.76 7.57 -1.74
CA ASN A 186 13.00 8.31 -1.46
C ASN A 186 13.30 8.47 0.04
N GLN A 187 12.28 8.53 0.89
CA GLN A 187 12.48 8.54 2.36
C GLN A 187 13.05 7.22 2.86
N VAL A 188 12.61 6.10 2.30
CA VAL A 188 13.06 4.76 2.70
C VAL A 188 14.50 4.46 2.28
N GLN A 189 14.96 5.01 1.15
CA GLN A 189 16.34 4.87 0.68
C GLN A 189 17.36 5.75 1.42
N GLY A 190 16.89 6.73 2.22
CA GLY A 190 17.72 7.78 2.83
C GLY A 190 18.47 7.40 4.12
N SER A 191 18.46 6.13 4.54
CA SER A 191 19.24 5.65 5.67
C SER A 191 20.32 4.69 5.19
N PRO A 192 21.58 5.14 5.00
CA PRO A 192 22.68 4.20 4.91
C PRO A 192 22.87 3.49 6.27
N PRO A 193 23.41 2.25 6.30
CA PRO A 193 23.85 1.62 7.54
C PRO A 193 24.96 2.42 8.24
#